data_AF-A0A3D3H5R8-F1
#
_entry.id   AF-A0A3D3H5R8-F1
#
_cell.length_a   1.000
_cell.length_b   1.000
_cell.length_c   1.000
_cell.angle_alpha   90.00
_cell.angle_beta   90.00
_cell.angle_gamma   90.00
#
_symmetry.space_group_name_H-M   'P 1'
#
loop_
_entity.id
_entity.type
_entity.pdbx_description
1 polymer ?
#
loop_
_entity_poly.entity_id
_entity_poly.type
_entity_poly.pdbx_seq_one_letter_code
_entity_poly.pdbx_strand_id
1 'polypeptide(L)'
;MPLPFTPTVWEGASARTRPAPRPEPARVGPFTRAQWAGAVIVGGLGLLFAAGMAVLAVRWLLSLDGMQDFLTTYPGEYHLPEGAPVGFPAWLGWQHFFNVFLMVLIIRSGLTIRTEKRPSVFWAPRNKPKGKVSLTIWFHQALDILWIVNGLIFVVLLFVTGQWMRIVPTSWEVFPNALSAALQYVSLDWPTENGWVNYNSLQQLAYFTTVFIAAPLAIITGVRMSGIWPKNAKALNRAYPVEWARTVHFPVMLYFVAFIIVHVIL
;
A
#
# COMPACT_ATOMS: atom_id res chain seq x y z
N MET A 1 52.24 14.44 -15.09
CA MET A 1 53.31 15.42 -15.38
C MET A 1 54.41 14.66 -16.11
N PRO A 2 54.78 15.00 -17.36
CA PRO A 2 55.92 14.37 -17.99
C PRO A 2 57.20 14.88 -17.32
N LEU A 3 58.17 13.98 -17.11
CA LEU A 3 59.46 14.33 -16.49
C LEU A 3 60.29 15.19 -17.47
N PRO A 4 61.01 16.22 -17.01
CA PRO A 4 61.70 17.18 -17.86
C PRO A 4 63.04 16.68 -18.44
N PHE A 5 63.32 15.38 -18.37
CA PHE A 5 64.57 14.79 -18.86
C PHE A 5 64.32 13.53 -19.68
N THR A 6 65.22 13.26 -20.64
CA THR A 6 65.24 12.02 -21.41
C THR A 6 65.64 10.85 -20.53
N PRO A 7 64.80 9.80 -20.40
CA PRO A 7 65.18 8.59 -19.66
C PRO A 7 66.39 7.95 -20.31
N THR A 8 67.50 7.84 -19.58
CA THR A 8 68.75 7.20 -20.04
C THR A 8 68.82 5.71 -19.70
N VAL A 9 67.77 5.17 -19.10
CA VAL A 9 67.67 3.76 -18.69
C VAL A 9 66.57 3.09 -19.51
N TRP A 10 66.92 2.02 -20.21
CA TRP A 10 65.97 1.19 -20.98
C TRP A 10 65.63 -0.06 -20.16
N GLU A 11 64.36 -0.48 -20.20
CA GLU A 11 63.92 -1.74 -19.62
C GLU A 11 64.74 -2.88 -20.27
N GLY A 12 65.59 -3.54 -19.49
CA GLY A 12 66.41 -4.66 -19.99
C GLY A 12 65.53 -5.84 -20.44
N ALA A 13 66.06 -6.75 -21.25
CA ALA A 13 65.31 -7.90 -21.79
C ALA A 13 64.66 -8.82 -20.74
N SER A 14 65.07 -8.69 -19.47
CA SER A 14 64.52 -9.41 -18.31
C SER A 14 63.55 -8.57 -17.46
N ALA A 15 63.22 -7.35 -17.87
CA ALA A 15 62.31 -6.49 -17.13
C ALA A 15 60.88 -7.04 -17.20
N ARG A 16 60.38 -7.54 -16.07
CA ARG A 16 59.01 -8.02 -15.91
C ARG A 16 58.21 -6.92 -15.24
N THR A 17 57.42 -6.19 -16.01
CA THR A 17 56.37 -5.33 -15.45
C THR A 17 55.30 -6.24 -14.86
N ARG A 18 55.20 -6.27 -13.53
CA ARG A 18 54.10 -6.97 -12.86
C ARG A 18 52.83 -6.19 -13.19
N PRO A 19 51.80 -6.79 -13.80
CA PRO A 19 50.56 -6.09 -14.06
C PRO A 19 50.04 -5.51 -12.74
N ALA A 20 49.66 -4.23 -12.74
CA ALA A 20 49.05 -3.63 -11.57
C ALA A 20 47.86 -4.51 -11.14
N PRO A 21 47.72 -4.81 -9.83
CA PRO A 21 46.60 -5.62 -9.37
C PRO A 21 45.29 -4.97 -9.81
N ARG A 22 44.38 -5.79 -10.36
CA ARG A 22 43.07 -5.29 -10.81
C ARG A 22 42.41 -4.55 -9.64
N PRO A 23 41.88 -3.34 -9.84
CA PRO A 23 41.19 -2.61 -8.79
C PRO A 23 40.05 -3.48 -8.23
N GLU A 24 39.89 -3.49 -6.91
CA GLU A 24 38.80 -4.23 -6.29
C GLU A 24 37.46 -3.74 -6.83
N PRO A 25 36.51 -4.65 -7.13
CA PRO A 25 35.21 -4.25 -7.62
C PRO A 25 34.49 -3.36 -6.60
N ALA A 26 33.94 -2.24 -7.08
CA ALA A 26 33.18 -1.32 -6.26
C ALA A 26 32.02 -2.05 -5.55
N ARG A 27 32.00 -1.97 -4.22
CA ARG A 27 30.98 -2.59 -3.37
C ARG A 27 29.85 -1.60 -3.06
N VAL A 28 28.63 -2.11 -2.95
CA VAL A 28 27.46 -1.37 -2.47
C VAL A 28 27.02 -2.03 -1.18
N GLY A 29 27.43 -1.45 -0.05
CA GLY A 29 27.31 -2.10 1.26
C GLY A 29 28.21 -3.35 1.37
N PRO A 30 27.69 -4.50 1.83
CA PRO A 30 28.51 -5.71 2.03
C PRO A 30 28.83 -6.48 0.74
N PHE A 31 28.11 -6.22 -0.37
CA PHE A 31 28.20 -7.01 -1.60
C PHE A 31 28.69 -6.17 -2.79
N THR A 32 29.32 -6.84 -3.76
CA THR A 32 29.62 -6.28 -5.10
C THR A 32 28.33 -6.15 -5.93
N ARG A 33 28.34 -5.30 -6.97
CA ARG A 33 27.19 -5.20 -7.90
C ARG A 33 26.81 -6.54 -8.55
N ALA A 34 27.81 -7.37 -8.85
CA ALA A 34 27.59 -8.71 -9.40
C ALA A 34 26.93 -9.65 -8.39
N GLN A 35 27.30 -9.57 -7.11
CA GLN A 35 26.66 -10.34 -6.03
C GLN A 35 25.22 -9.88 -5.79
N TRP A 36 24.95 -8.56 -5.83
CA TRP A 36 23.58 -8.05 -5.78
C TRP A 36 22.75 -8.52 -6.98
N ALA A 37 23.30 -8.48 -8.19
CA ALA A 37 22.63 -9.03 -9.37
C ALA A 37 22.33 -10.52 -9.22
N GLY A 38 23.31 -11.31 -8.75
CA GLY A 38 23.13 -12.73 -8.45
C GLY A 38 22.05 -12.98 -7.39
N ALA A 39 22.05 -12.22 -6.29
CA ALA A 39 21.04 -12.32 -5.23
C ALA A 39 19.63 -11.98 -5.73
N VAL A 40 19.49 -10.94 -6.55
CA VAL A 40 18.21 -10.56 -7.17
C VAL A 40 17.74 -11.65 -8.14
N ILE A 41 18.62 -12.21 -8.95
CA ILE A 41 18.28 -13.29 -9.89
C ILE A 41 17.85 -14.54 -9.12
N VAL A 42 18.65 -15.02 -8.18
CA VAL A 42 18.34 -16.23 -7.40
C VAL A 42 17.07 -16.01 -6.56
N GLY A 43 16.94 -14.86 -5.91
CA GLY A 43 15.74 -14.50 -5.16
C GLY A 43 14.51 -14.41 -6.05
N GLY A 44 14.63 -13.75 -7.21
CA GLY A 44 13.56 -13.64 -8.20
C GLY A 44 13.13 -14.99 -8.76
N LEU A 45 14.08 -15.85 -9.13
CA LEU A 45 13.80 -17.22 -9.58
C LEU A 45 13.15 -18.04 -8.47
N GLY A 46 13.60 -17.90 -7.22
CA GLY A 46 13.00 -18.57 -6.07
C GLY A 46 11.54 -18.13 -5.85
N LEU A 47 11.26 -16.83 -5.94
CA LEU A 47 9.90 -16.28 -5.84
C LEU A 47 9.01 -16.75 -7.00
N LEU A 48 9.52 -16.74 -8.23
CA LEU A 48 8.80 -17.23 -9.40
C LEU A 48 8.49 -18.72 -9.30
N PHE A 49 9.47 -19.53 -8.84
CA PHE A 49 9.26 -20.94 -8.58
C PHE A 49 8.21 -21.16 -7.49
N ALA A 50 8.29 -20.44 -6.37
CA ALA A 50 7.30 -20.52 -5.30
C ALA A 50 5.89 -20.13 -5.78
N ALA A 51 5.77 -19.07 -6.57
CA ALA A 51 4.51 -18.65 -7.18
C ALA A 51 3.97 -19.73 -8.13
N GLY A 52 4.81 -20.28 -9.01
CA GLY A 52 4.44 -21.38 -9.90
C GLY A 52 3.97 -22.62 -9.13
N MET A 53 4.66 -22.98 -8.04
CA MET A 53 4.25 -24.08 -7.17
C MET A 53 2.91 -23.82 -6.47
N ALA A 54 2.65 -22.58 -6.03
CA ALA A 54 1.36 -22.20 -5.48
C ALA A 54 0.23 -22.34 -6.51
N VAL A 55 0.46 -21.87 -7.74
CA VAL A 55 -0.50 -22.02 -8.86
C VAL A 55 -0.80 -23.51 -9.09
N LEU A 56 0.23 -24.36 -9.18
CA LEU A 56 0.07 -25.79 -9.41
C LEU A 56 -0.66 -26.48 -8.26
N ALA A 57 -0.32 -26.14 -7.01
CA ALA A 57 -0.96 -26.68 -5.82
C ALA A 57 -2.45 -26.33 -5.76
N VAL A 58 -2.80 -25.07 -6.07
CA VAL A 58 -4.20 -24.64 -6.10
C VAL A 58 -4.94 -25.25 -7.28
N ARG A 59 -4.34 -25.35 -8.47
CA ARG A 59 -4.96 -26.06 -9.60
C ARG A 59 -5.23 -27.54 -9.29
N TRP A 60 -4.29 -28.20 -8.64
CA TRP A 60 -4.49 -29.57 -8.15
C TRP A 60 -5.63 -29.64 -7.14
N LEU A 61 -5.66 -28.76 -6.15
CA LEU A 61 -6.74 -28.68 -5.16
C LEU A 61 -8.10 -28.45 -5.84
N LEU A 62 -8.18 -27.51 -6.77
CA LEU A 62 -9.40 -27.21 -7.51
C LEU A 62 -9.81 -28.36 -8.43
N SER A 63 -8.90 -29.24 -8.86
CA SER A 63 -9.26 -30.41 -9.69
C SER A 63 -9.98 -31.52 -8.93
N LEU A 64 -10.06 -31.46 -7.60
CA LEU A 64 -10.79 -32.43 -6.78
C LEU A 64 -12.31 -32.23 -6.89
N ASP A 65 -13.08 -33.31 -6.97
CA ASP A 65 -14.55 -33.27 -7.12
C ASP A 65 -15.23 -32.38 -6.07
N GLY A 66 -14.85 -32.51 -4.79
CA GLY A 66 -15.41 -31.68 -3.72
C GLY A 66 -15.13 -30.18 -3.87
N MET A 67 -14.01 -29.80 -4.51
CA MET A 67 -13.72 -28.39 -4.79
C MET A 67 -14.47 -27.89 -6.02
N GLN A 68 -14.73 -28.75 -7.01
CA GLN A 68 -15.61 -28.43 -8.14
C GLN A 68 -17.05 -28.18 -7.67
N ASP A 69 -17.57 -29.03 -6.77
CA ASP A 69 -18.88 -28.83 -6.14
C ASP A 69 -18.92 -27.54 -5.30
N PHE A 70 -17.84 -27.25 -4.58
CA PHE A 70 -17.69 -26.01 -3.82
C PHE A 70 -17.73 -24.78 -4.74
N LEU A 71 -16.99 -24.77 -5.85
CA LEU A 71 -17.00 -23.67 -6.81
C LEU A 71 -18.35 -23.54 -7.54
N THR A 72 -19.07 -24.64 -7.74
CA THR A 72 -20.43 -24.61 -8.31
C THR A 72 -21.43 -23.99 -7.33
N THR A 73 -21.28 -24.28 -6.04
CA THR A 73 -22.12 -23.71 -4.98
C THR A 73 -21.76 -22.25 -4.69
N TYR A 74 -20.47 -21.92 -4.77
CA TYR A 74 -19.91 -20.60 -4.47
C TYR A 74 -18.99 -20.16 -5.62
N PRO A 75 -19.55 -19.54 -6.68
CA PRO A 75 -18.80 -19.20 -7.88
C PRO A 75 -17.80 -18.05 -7.71
N GLY A 76 -17.81 -17.35 -6.57
CA GLY A 76 -16.96 -16.19 -6.29
C GLY A 76 -17.76 -14.91 -5.99
N GLU A 77 -19.06 -14.93 -6.25
CA GLU A 77 -19.98 -13.81 -6.05
C GLU A 77 -21.38 -14.30 -5.64
N TYR A 78 -22.19 -13.37 -5.12
CA TYR A 78 -23.59 -13.61 -4.81
C TYR A 78 -24.42 -12.41 -5.25
N HIS A 79 -25.72 -12.63 -5.48
CA HIS A 79 -26.62 -11.59 -5.93
C HIS A 79 -26.88 -10.57 -4.83
N LEU A 80 -26.79 -9.28 -5.19
CA LEU A 80 -27.15 -8.20 -4.29
C LEU A 80 -28.66 -8.19 -4.01
N PRO A 81 -29.11 -7.60 -2.87
CA PRO A 81 -30.52 -7.52 -2.53
C PRO A 81 -31.36 -6.82 -3.61
N GLU A 82 -32.66 -7.14 -3.66
CA GLU A 82 -33.61 -6.43 -4.52
C GLU A 82 -33.59 -4.92 -4.22
N GLY A 83 -33.43 -4.10 -5.26
CA GLY A 83 -33.29 -2.64 -5.13
C GLY A 83 -31.85 -2.13 -5.06
N ALA A 84 -30.84 -3.01 -5.12
CA ALA A 84 -29.45 -2.57 -5.28
C ALA A 84 -29.26 -1.81 -6.61
N PRO A 85 -28.62 -0.62 -6.59
CA PRO A 85 -28.40 0.15 -7.80
C PRO A 85 -27.39 -0.55 -8.73
N VAL A 86 -27.72 -0.56 -10.02
CA VAL A 86 -26.86 -1.11 -11.08
C VAL A 86 -26.02 0.00 -11.69
N GLY A 87 -24.75 -0.30 -11.96
CA GLY A 87 -23.79 0.64 -12.54
C GLY A 87 -23.27 1.68 -11.53
N PHE A 88 -22.45 2.59 -12.06
CA PHE A 88 -21.72 3.58 -11.28
C PHE A 88 -22.16 5.00 -11.59
N PRO A 89 -22.69 5.75 -10.61
CA PRO A 89 -23.04 7.14 -10.81
C PRO A 89 -21.78 8.00 -10.93
N ALA A 90 -21.86 9.12 -11.67
CA ALA A 90 -20.71 9.98 -11.93
C ALA A 90 -20.01 10.49 -10.66
N TRP A 91 -20.78 10.76 -9.59
CA TRP A 91 -20.21 11.20 -8.31
C TRP A 91 -19.27 10.16 -7.71
N LEU A 92 -19.53 8.86 -7.92
CA LEU A 92 -18.72 7.76 -7.38
C LEU A 92 -17.38 7.69 -8.11
N GLY A 93 -17.37 7.87 -9.42
CA GLY A 93 -16.14 7.99 -10.20
C GLY A 93 -15.30 9.21 -9.80
N TRP A 94 -15.93 10.37 -9.61
CA TRP A 94 -15.25 11.57 -9.12
C TRP A 94 -14.67 11.38 -7.71
N GLN A 95 -15.47 10.87 -6.78
CA GLN A 95 -15.06 10.58 -5.41
C GLN A 95 -13.88 9.61 -5.38
N HIS A 96 -13.92 8.55 -6.19
CA HIS A 96 -12.84 7.59 -6.31
C HIS A 96 -11.53 8.23 -6.77
N PHE A 97 -11.57 8.98 -7.88
CA PHE A 97 -10.40 9.68 -8.40
C PHE A 97 -9.81 10.66 -7.37
N PHE A 98 -10.66 11.51 -6.80
CA PHE A 98 -10.23 12.51 -5.84
C PHE A 98 -9.65 11.87 -4.57
N ASN A 99 -10.23 10.75 -4.12
CA ASN A 99 -9.72 10.01 -2.98
C ASN A 99 -8.31 9.44 -3.24
N VAL A 100 -8.08 8.80 -4.39
CA VAL A 100 -6.72 8.31 -4.76
C VAL A 100 -5.72 9.46 -4.83
N PHE A 101 -6.11 10.60 -5.42
CA PHE A 101 -5.28 11.79 -5.46
C PHE A 101 -4.85 12.26 -4.06
N LEU A 102 -5.79 12.34 -3.11
CA LEU A 102 -5.49 12.67 -1.72
C LEU A 102 -4.60 11.61 -1.05
N MET A 103 -4.92 10.33 -1.22
CA MET A 103 -4.18 9.23 -0.61
C MET A 103 -2.70 9.24 -0.99
N VAL A 104 -2.37 9.46 -2.26
CA VAL A 104 -0.97 9.55 -2.72
C VAL A 104 -0.23 10.69 -2.02
N LEU A 105 -0.87 11.86 -1.87
CA LEU A 105 -0.27 13.02 -1.20
C LEU A 105 -0.13 12.80 0.32
N ILE A 106 -1.12 12.18 0.97
CA ILE A 106 -1.09 11.84 2.40
C ILE A 106 0.02 10.83 2.69
N ILE A 107 0.08 9.73 1.93
CA ILE A 107 1.14 8.71 2.08
C ILE A 107 2.52 9.35 1.89
N ARG A 108 2.70 10.13 0.81
CA ARG A 108 3.98 10.80 0.53
C ARG A 108 4.39 11.74 1.65
N SER A 109 3.48 12.60 2.12
CA SER A 109 3.78 13.54 3.21
C SER A 109 4.03 12.81 4.53
N GLY A 110 3.32 11.71 4.83
CA GLY A 110 3.57 10.87 6.00
C GLY A 110 4.95 10.21 6.00
N LEU A 111 5.40 9.72 4.85
CA LEU A 111 6.77 9.19 4.67
C LEU A 111 7.83 10.28 4.86
N THR A 112 7.59 11.49 4.35
CA THR A 112 8.47 12.64 4.56
C THR A 112 8.57 12.98 6.05
N ILE A 113 7.46 13.06 6.79
CA ILE A 113 7.46 13.33 8.23
C ILE A 113 8.32 12.32 9.00
N ARG A 114 8.32 11.05 8.60
CA ARG A 114 9.12 10.00 9.25
C ARG A 114 10.62 10.10 8.96
N THR A 115 11.00 10.65 7.82
CA THR A 115 12.41 10.73 7.38
C THR A 115 13.03 12.10 7.66
N GLU A 116 12.20 13.13 7.83
CA GLU A 116 12.60 14.51 8.12
C GLU A 116 13.06 14.66 9.59
N LYS A 117 14.37 14.73 9.80
CA LYS A 117 14.95 14.90 11.15
C LYS A 117 14.97 16.36 11.65
N ARG A 118 15.09 17.32 10.71
CA ARG A 118 15.21 18.76 11.01
C ARG A 118 14.44 19.57 9.97
N PRO A 119 13.18 19.96 10.25
CA PRO A 119 12.42 20.78 9.32
C PRO A 119 13.03 22.18 9.20
N SER A 120 13.16 22.66 7.97
CA SER A 120 13.71 23.99 7.65
C SER A 120 12.63 25.07 7.52
N VAL A 121 11.37 24.67 7.25
CA VAL A 121 10.24 25.59 7.03
C VAL A 121 9.12 25.30 8.01
N PHE A 122 8.61 26.38 8.62
CA PHE A 122 7.55 26.31 9.62
C PHE A 122 6.37 27.19 9.22
N TRP A 123 5.18 26.72 9.55
CA TRP A 123 3.95 27.49 9.45
C TRP A 123 3.51 27.96 10.85
N ALA A 124 3.00 29.18 10.94
CA ALA A 124 2.50 29.77 12.18
C ALA A 124 1.13 30.44 11.92
N PRO A 125 0.08 30.12 12.70
CA PRO A 125 -1.20 30.82 12.57
C PRO A 125 -1.05 32.30 12.95
N ARG A 126 -1.73 33.19 12.20
CA ARG A 126 -1.74 34.65 12.48
C ARG A 126 -2.10 34.97 13.92
N ASN A 127 -3.10 34.28 14.47
CA ASN A 127 -3.63 34.54 15.81
C ASN A 127 -2.85 33.82 16.92
N LYS A 128 -1.88 32.95 16.58
CA LYS A 128 -1.12 32.17 17.56
C LYS A 128 0.31 31.91 17.08
N PRO A 129 1.14 32.97 16.96
CA PRO A 129 2.47 32.89 16.32
C PRO A 129 3.47 31.98 17.06
N LYS A 130 3.22 31.67 18.34
CA LYS A 130 4.01 30.72 19.13
C LYS A 130 3.69 29.25 18.84
N GLY A 131 2.57 28.94 18.16
CA GLY A 131 2.14 27.59 17.80
C GLY A 131 2.73 27.10 16.47
N LYS A 132 4.05 27.19 16.29
CA LYS A 132 4.71 26.80 15.05
C LYS A 132 4.66 25.29 14.85
N VAL A 133 4.37 24.86 13.63
CA VAL A 133 4.45 23.46 13.16
C VAL A 133 5.28 23.41 11.89
N SER A 134 5.95 22.29 11.61
CA SER A 134 6.67 22.18 10.33
C SER A 134 5.66 22.24 9.18
N LEU A 135 6.09 22.78 8.04
CA LEU A 135 5.24 22.89 6.86
C LEU A 135 4.74 21.50 6.40
N THR A 136 5.59 20.47 6.50
CA THR A 136 5.24 19.08 6.17
C THR A 136 4.11 18.55 7.05
N ILE A 137 4.18 18.77 8.37
CA ILE A 137 3.14 18.33 9.32
C ILE A 137 1.84 19.09 9.07
N TRP A 138 1.93 20.41 8.87
CA TRP A 138 0.75 21.22 8.56
C TRP A 138 0.06 20.75 7.27
N PHE A 139 0.85 20.48 6.23
CA PHE A 139 0.34 20.04 4.94
C PHE A 139 -0.33 18.66 5.02
N HIS A 140 0.31 17.70 5.68
CA HIS A 140 -0.29 16.38 5.93
C HIS A 140 -1.62 16.51 6.68
N GLN A 141 -1.64 17.29 7.78
CA GLN A 141 -2.86 17.49 8.55
C GLN A 141 -3.98 18.17 7.76
N ALA A 142 -3.64 19.11 6.87
CA ALA A 142 -4.61 19.77 6.00
C ALA A 142 -5.21 18.79 4.98
N LEU A 143 -4.39 17.91 4.39
CA LEU A 143 -4.85 16.84 3.52
C LEU A 143 -5.72 15.84 4.27
N ASP A 144 -5.35 15.46 5.50
CA ASP A 144 -6.15 14.55 6.34
C ASP A 144 -7.54 15.11 6.60
N ILE A 145 -7.65 16.41 6.93
CA ILE A 145 -8.95 17.05 7.15
C ILE A 145 -9.78 17.03 5.87
N LEU A 146 -9.17 17.36 4.73
CA LEU A 146 -9.85 17.32 3.43
C LEU A 146 -10.32 15.90 3.08
N TRP A 147 -9.47 14.90 3.35
CA TRP A 147 -9.77 13.49 3.15
C TRP A 147 -10.88 12.99 4.06
N ILE A 148 -10.91 13.39 5.33
CA ILE A 148 -11.99 13.08 6.27
C ILE A 148 -13.33 13.67 5.79
N VAL A 149 -13.34 14.95 5.39
CA VAL A 149 -14.54 15.60 4.86
C VAL A 149 -15.03 14.90 3.59
N ASN A 150 -14.10 14.58 2.68
CA ASN A 150 -14.41 13.84 1.47
C ASN A 150 -14.99 12.45 1.77
N GLY A 151 -14.37 11.71 2.70
CA GLY A 151 -14.83 10.41 3.15
C GLY A 151 -16.22 10.45 3.80
N LEU A 152 -16.51 11.50 4.58
CA LEU A 152 -17.85 11.70 5.16
C LEU A 152 -18.90 11.91 4.06
N ILE A 153 -18.61 12.76 3.07
CA ILE A 153 -19.50 12.97 1.91
C ILE A 153 -19.71 11.65 1.16
N PHE A 154 -18.62 10.91 0.91
CA PHE A 154 -18.67 9.61 0.24
C PHE A 154 -19.56 8.61 0.99
N VAL A 155 -19.38 8.46 2.31
CA VAL A 155 -20.19 7.56 3.13
C VAL A 155 -21.67 7.97 3.13
N VAL A 156 -21.98 9.27 3.27
CA VAL A 156 -23.37 9.75 3.20
C VAL A 156 -23.99 9.43 1.84
N LEU A 157 -23.28 9.71 0.74
CA LEU A 157 -23.76 9.41 -0.61
C LEU A 157 -23.95 7.91 -0.84
N LEU A 158 -23.04 7.07 -0.34
CA LEU A 158 -23.17 5.61 -0.41
C LEU A 158 -24.49 5.12 0.20
N PHE A 159 -24.84 5.63 1.39
CA PHE A 159 -26.07 5.22 2.07
C PHE A 159 -27.32 5.81 1.40
N VAL A 160 -27.30 7.11 1.07
CA VAL A 160 -28.44 7.80 0.46
C VAL A 160 -28.80 7.24 -0.92
N THR A 161 -27.80 6.82 -1.71
CA THR A 161 -28.01 6.31 -3.07
C THR A 161 -28.16 4.79 -3.15
N GLY A 162 -28.07 4.08 -2.02
CA GLY A 162 -28.10 2.61 -1.99
C GLY A 162 -26.80 1.92 -2.45
N GLN A 163 -25.80 2.68 -2.89
CA GLN A 163 -24.52 2.16 -3.40
C GLN A 163 -23.72 1.40 -2.33
N TRP A 164 -24.02 1.60 -1.04
CA TRP A 164 -23.43 0.84 0.06
C TRP A 164 -23.60 -0.68 -0.09
N MET A 165 -24.71 -1.14 -0.70
CA MET A 165 -25.00 -2.58 -0.88
C MET A 165 -23.94 -3.30 -1.72
N ARG A 166 -23.16 -2.58 -2.54
CA ARG A 166 -22.10 -3.16 -3.36
C ARG A 166 -20.84 -3.45 -2.56
N ILE A 167 -20.57 -2.71 -1.49
CA ILE A 167 -19.31 -2.78 -0.74
C ILE A 167 -19.47 -3.27 0.70
N VAL A 168 -20.69 -3.37 1.21
CA VAL A 168 -20.99 -3.96 2.51
C VAL A 168 -21.56 -5.36 2.28
N PRO A 169 -21.00 -6.40 2.91
CA PRO A 169 -21.57 -7.74 2.79
C PRO A 169 -23.03 -7.78 3.26
N THR A 170 -23.91 -8.26 2.40
CA THR A 170 -25.35 -8.40 2.70
C THR A 170 -25.77 -9.86 2.95
N SER A 171 -24.85 -10.80 2.73
CA SER A 171 -25.04 -12.23 2.99
C SER A 171 -23.78 -12.86 3.57
N TRP A 172 -23.96 -13.92 4.37
CA TRP A 172 -22.85 -14.75 4.89
C TRP A 172 -22.14 -15.56 3.80
N GLU A 173 -22.76 -15.69 2.63
CA GLU A 173 -22.14 -16.31 1.44
C GLU A 173 -20.89 -15.57 0.96
N VAL A 174 -20.66 -14.33 1.40
CA VAL A 174 -19.45 -13.56 1.09
C VAL A 174 -18.16 -14.31 1.46
N PHE A 175 -18.14 -15.05 2.57
CA PHE A 175 -16.92 -15.71 3.04
C PHE A 175 -16.52 -16.92 2.19
N PRO A 176 -17.40 -17.90 1.93
CA PRO A 176 -17.06 -19.00 1.03
C PRO A 176 -16.80 -18.51 -0.41
N ASN A 177 -17.57 -17.54 -0.91
CA ASN A 177 -17.30 -16.96 -2.23
C ASN A 177 -15.96 -16.20 -2.29
N ALA A 178 -15.56 -15.50 -1.23
CA ALA A 178 -14.25 -14.84 -1.19
C ALA A 178 -13.11 -15.86 -1.21
N LEU A 179 -13.30 -17.03 -0.57
CA LEU A 179 -12.35 -18.13 -0.67
C LEU A 179 -12.28 -18.68 -2.11
N SER A 180 -13.42 -18.90 -2.77
CA SER A 180 -13.47 -19.29 -4.18
C SER A 180 -12.69 -18.31 -5.07
N ALA A 181 -13.01 -17.02 -4.96
CA ALA A 181 -12.36 -15.96 -5.72
C ALA A 181 -10.85 -15.91 -5.47
N ALA A 182 -10.41 -16.05 -4.21
CA ALA A 182 -8.99 -16.09 -3.87
C ALA A 182 -8.28 -17.29 -4.52
N LEU A 183 -8.87 -18.49 -4.47
CA LEU A 183 -8.31 -19.68 -5.10
C LEU A 183 -8.26 -19.53 -6.63
N GLN A 184 -9.28 -18.96 -7.24
CA GLN A 184 -9.34 -18.65 -8.68
C GLN A 184 -8.25 -17.65 -9.11
N TYR A 185 -8.03 -16.56 -8.35
CA TYR A 185 -6.93 -15.64 -8.63
C TYR A 185 -5.55 -16.33 -8.52
N VAL A 186 -5.34 -17.19 -7.51
CA VAL A 186 -4.08 -17.94 -7.34
C VAL A 186 -3.89 -18.99 -8.43
N SER A 187 -4.95 -19.64 -8.91
CA SER A 187 -4.87 -20.63 -10.00
C SER A 187 -4.65 -20.00 -11.37
N LEU A 188 -4.67 -18.67 -11.48
CA LEU A 188 -4.68 -17.91 -12.73
C LEU A 188 -5.87 -18.27 -13.63
N ASP A 189 -6.98 -18.70 -13.02
CA ASP A 189 -8.26 -18.94 -13.67
C ASP A 189 -9.26 -17.93 -13.10
N TRP A 190 -9.20 -16.70 -13.62
CA TRP A 190 -9.84 -15.55 -13.00
C TRP A 190 -11.36 -15.67 -13.03
N PRO A 191 -12.06 -15.29 -11.94
CA PRO A 191 -13.51 -15.30 -11.91
C PRO A 191 -14.08 -14.40 -13.00
N THR A 192 -15.22 -14.80 -13.58
CA THR A 192 -15.96 -13.95 -14.50
C THR A 192 -16.46 -12.72 -13.75
N GLU A 193 -15.89 -11.55 -14.02
CA GLU A 193 -16.26 -10.32 -13.33
C GLU A 193 -17.48 -9.65 -13.99
N ASN A 194 -18.57 -9.49 -13.22
CA ASN A 194 -19.69 -8.63 -13.58
C ASN A 194 -19.61 -7.31 -12.80
N GLY A 195 -18.45 -6.64 -12.81
CA GLY A 195 -18.18 -5.42 -12.00
C GLY A 195 -19.21 -4.28 -12.18
N TRP A 196 -19.92 -4.25 -13.31
CA TRP A 196 -21.04 -3.34 -13.55
C TRP A 196 -22.25 -3.60 -12.64
N VAL A 197 -22.51 -4.87 -12.30
CA VAL A 197 -23.64 -5.32 -11.47
C VAL A 197 -23.22 -5.51 -10.02
N ASN A 198 -22.10 -6.19 -9.77
CA ASN A 198 -21.62 -6.56 -8.44
C ASN A 198 -20.11 -6.81 -8.45
N TYR A 199 -19.47 -6.59 -7.31
CA TYR A 199 -18.07 -7.01 -7.12
C TYR A 199 -18.03 -8.48 -6.69
N ASN A 200 -16.94 -9.18 -7.03
CA ASN A 200 -16.71 -10.49 -6.42
C ASN A 200 -16.53 -10.33 -4.90
N SER A 201 -16.75 -11.41 -4.15
CA SER A 201 -16.80 -11.35 -2.68
C SER A 201 -15.46 -11.00 -2.05
N LEU A 202 -14.34 -11.34 -2.70
CA LEU A 202 -13.00 -10.97 -2.23
C LEU A 202 -12.78 -9.46 -2.34
N GLN A 203 -13.13 -8.87 -3.50
CA GLN A 203 -13.13 -7.43 -3.71
C GLN A 203 -14.07 -6.72 -2.71
N GLN A 204 -15.29 -7.24 -2.53
CA GLN A 204 -16.26 -6.66 -1.59
C GLN A 204 -15.70 -6.60 -0.15
N LEU A 205 -15.08 -7.67 0.35
CA LEU A 205 -14.46 -7.68 1.67
C LEU A 205 -13.27 -6.71 1.75
N ALA A 206 -12.47 -6.60 0.70
CA ALA A 206 -11.35 -5.66 0.65
C ALA A 206 -11.84 -4.20 0.68
N TYR A 207 -12.92 -3.88 -0.05
CA TYR A 207 -13.53 -2.55 -0.06
C TYR A 207 -14.19 -2.22 1.27
N PHE A 208 -14.95 -3.16 1.83
CA PHE A 208 -15.53 -3.04 3.17
C PHE A 208 -14.45 -2.71 4.21
N THR A 209 -13.39 -3.52 4.23
CA THR A 209 -12.28 -3.37 5.17
C THR A 209 -11.60 -2.02 4.99
N THR A 210 -11.35 -1.60 3.75
CA THR A 210 -10.67 -0.34 3.47
C THR A 210 -11.50 0.87 3.90
N VAL A 211 -12.80 0.88 3.57
CA VAL A 211 -13.69 2.03 3.83
C VAL A 211 -14.16 2.09 5.28
N PHE A 212 -14.55 0.96 5.88
CA PHE A 212 -15.23 0.93 7.17
C PHE A 212 -14.34 0.49 8.34
N ILE A 213 -13.13 0.00 8.09
CA ILE A 213 -12.19 -0.40 9.15
C ILE A 213 -10.88 0.39 9.05
N ALA A 214 -10.14 0.26 7.96
CA ALA A 214 -8.82 0.86 7.82
C ALA A 214 -8.88 2.40 7.82
N ALA A 215 -9.84 2.99 7.10
CA ALA A 215 -10.01 4.44 7.06
C ALA A 215 -10.38 5.02 8.44
N PRO A 216 -11.41 4.54 9.17
CA PRO A 216 -11.67 4.97 10.54
C PRO A 216 -10.48 4.78 11.47
N LEU A 217 -9.74 3.67 11.34
CA LEU A 217 -8.55 3.42 12.15
C LEU A 217 -7.44 4.45 11.87
N ALA A 218 -7.22 4.82 10.61
CA ALA A 218 -6.30 5.90 10.24
C ALA A 218 -6.74 7.25 10.82
N ILE A 219 -8.04 7.57 10.79
CA ILE A 219 -8.59 8.81 11.37
C ILE A 219 -8.36 8.84 12.88
N ILE A 220 -8.76 7.79 13.60
CA ILE A 220 -8.63 7.70 15.06
C ILE A 220 -7.17 7.87 15.49
N THR A 221 -6.26 7.18 14.82
CA THR A 221 -4.82 7.23 15.11
C THR A 221 -4.18 8.55 14.67
N GLY A 222 -4.61 9.12 13.54
CA GLY A 222 -4.14 10.42 13.05
C GLY A 222 -4.55 11.58 13.97
N VAL A 223 -5.82 11.63 14.38
CA VAL A 223 -6.34 12.65 15.31
C VAL A 223 -5.58 12.64 16.62
N ARG A 224 -5.18 11.47 17.13
CA ARG A 224 -4.38 11.36 18.35
C ARG A 224 -2.99 12.00 18.25
N MET A 225 -2.40 11.96 17.06
CA MET A 225 -1.08 12.53 16.76
C MET A 225 -1.17 13.98 16.28
N SER A 226 -2.38 14.47 15.98
CA SER A 226 -2.63 15.83 15.50
C SER A 226 -2.32 16.91 16.52
N GLY A 227 -2.11 18.13 16.04
CA GLY A 227 -2.01 19.33 16.88
C GLY A 227 -3.32 19.74 17.56
N ILE A 228 -4.45 19.13 17.19
CA ILE A 228 -5.79 19.41 17.72
C ILE A 228 -6.04 18.65 19.03
N TRP A 229 -5.33 17.54 19.25
CA TRP A 229 -5.51 16.70 20.44
C TRP A 229 -5.24 17.47 21.75
N PRO A 230 -6.13 17.40 22.75
CA PRO A 230 -6.02 18.18 23.98
C PRO A 230 -4.84 17.72 24.83
N LYS A 231 -3.85 18.60 25.01
CA LYS A 231 -2.63 18.30 25.78
C LYS A 231 -2.88 18.13 27.28
N ASN A 232 -3.90 18.79 27.83
CA ASN A 232 -4.15 18.86 29.27
C ASN A 232 -5.18 17.82 29.78
N ALA A 233 -5.70 16.94 28.91
CA ALA A 233 -6.71 15.94 29.27
C ALA A 233 -6.06 14.66 29.84
N LYS A 234 -5.68 14.67 31.13
CA LYS A 234 -4.94 13.56 31.78
C LYS A 234 -5.62 12.18 31.65
N ALA A 235 -6.93 12.09 31.92
CA ALA A 235 -7.67 10.83 31.84
C ALA A 235 -7.68 10.26 30.41
N LEU A 236 -7.96 11.12 29.42
CA LEU A 236 -7.99 10.76 28.00
C LEU A 236 -6.61 10.35 27.49
N ASN A 237 -5.55 11.06 27.87
CA ASN A 237 -4.17 10.73 27.47
C ASN A 237 -3.67 9.42 28.08
N ARG A 238 -4.17 9.05 29.27
CA ARG A 238 -3.87 7.75 29.90
C ARG A 238 -4.63 6.61 29.22
N ALA A 239 -5.90 6.83 28.88
CA ALA A 239 -6.72 5.83 28.19
C ALA A 239 -6.26 5.59 26.74
N TYR A 240 -5.77 6.64 26.06
CA TYR A 240 -5.23 6.53 24.70
C TYR A 240 -3.81 7.12 24.58
N PRO A 241 -2.77 6.30 24.81
CA PRO A 241 -1.37 6.72 24.65
C PRO A 241 -1.01 6.99 23.19
N VAL A 242 -0.08 7.93 22.96
CA VAL A 242 0.36 8.31 21.60
C VAL A 242 1.19 7.19 20.95
N GLU A 243 1.87 6.39 21.76
CA GLU A 243 2.67 5.25 21.34
C GLU A 243 1.80 4.21 20.63
N TRP A 244 0.62 3.93 21.19
CA TRP A 244 -0.38 3.06 20.58
C TRP A 244 -0.83 3.60 19.22
N ALA A 245 -1.17 4.88 19.15
CA ALA A 245 -1.55 5.51 17.89
C ALA A 245 -0.45 5.37 16.84
N ARG A 246 0.81 5.61 17.20
CA ARG A 246 1.95 5.54 16.29
C ARG A 246 2.24 4.12 15.81
N THR A 247 2.11 3.13 16.70
CA THR A 247 2.28 1.71 16.39
C THR A 247 1.21 1.18 15.45
N VAL A 248 -0.02 1.71 15.52
CA VAL A 248 -1.13 1.29 14.64
C VAL A 248 -1.14 2.09 13.33
N HIS A 249 -0.92 3.41 13.38
CA HIS A 249 -1.05 4.29 12.22
C HIS A 249 -0.11 3.91 11.07
N PHE A 250 1.13 3.54 11.39
CA PHE A 250 2.11 3.20 10.35
C PHE A 250 1.77 1.89 9.61
N PRO A 251 1.45 0.77 10.29
CA PRO A 251 0.90 -0.42 9.62
C PRO A 251 -0.36 -0.16 8.80
N VAL A 252 -1.26 0.70 9.26
CA VAL A 252 -2.47 1.07 8.49
C VAL A 252 -2.08 1.80 7.19
N MET A 253 -1.10 2.70 7.22
CA MET A 253 -0.55 3.31 6.02
C MET A 253 0.06 2.28 5.07
N LEU A 254 0.80 1.30 5.58
CA LEU A 254 1.33 0.20 4.77
C LEU A 254 0.22 -0.67 4.16
N TYR A 255 -0.85 -0.94 4.91
CA TYR A 255 -2.04 -1.60 4.38
C TYR A 255 -2.63 -0.82 3.22
N PHE A 256 -2.81 0.51 3.34
CA PHE A 256 -3.31 1.33 2.23
C PHE A 256 -2.41 1.27 1.00
N VAL A 257 -1.09 1.30 1.17
CA VAL A 257 -0.14 1.14 0.05
C VAL A 257 -0.31 -0.21 -0.63
N ALA A 258 -0.36 -1.30 0.14
CA ALA A 258 -0.55 -2.65 -0.39
C ALA A 258 -1.90 -2.80 -1.09
N PHE A 259 -2.98 -2.29 -0.48
CA PHE A 259 -4.32 -2.28 -1.05
C PHE A 259 -4.34 -1.53 -2.38
N ILE A 260 -3.79 -0.32 -2.46
CA ILE A 260 -3.75 0.47 -3.70
C ILE A 260 -3.00 -0.27 -4.80
N ILE A 261 -1.85 -0.88 -4.49
CA ILE A 261 -1.07 -1.64 -5.46
C ILE A 261 -1.88 -2.82 -6.00
N VAL A 262 -2.46 -3.62 -5.12
CA VAL A 262 -3.25 -4.81 -5.51
C VAL A 262 -4.50 -4.39 -6.29
N HIS A 263 -5.23 -3.39 -5.81
CA HIS A 263 -6.47 -2.90 -6.41
C HIS A 263 -6.30 -2.24 -7.79
N VAL A 264 -5.10 -1.73 -8.10
CA VAL A 264 -4.81 -1.18 -9.43
C VAL A 264 -4.35 -2.26 -10.41
N ILE A 265 -3.78 -3.35 -9.90
CA ILE A 265 -3.28 -4.48 -10.71
C ILE A 265 -4.41 -5.47 -11.03
N LEU A 266 -5.35 -5.67 -10.11
CA LEU A 266 -6.51 -6.57 -10.20
C LEU A 266 -7.79 -5.75 -10.38
#